data_AF-A0A386WSM8-F1
#
_entry.id   AF-A0A386WSM8-F1
#
_cell.length_a   1.000
_cell.length_b   1.000
_cell.length_c   1.000
_cell.angle_alpha   90.00
_cell.angle_beta   90.00
_cell.angle_gamma   90.00
#
_symmetry.space_group_name_H-M   'P 1'
#
loop_
_entity.id
_entity.type
_entity.pdbx_description
1 polymer ?
#
loop_
_entity_poly.entity_id
_entity_poly.type
_entity_poly.pdbx_seq_one_letter_code
_entity_poly.pdbx_strand_id
1 'polypeptide(L)' 'MSVVLADFPVLTPVTDEDVLVAALAVRVHVPEHWPQGPMCRSERVPYPCRLARWGRATLAAAGLPDEAVAAGTAAS' A
#
# COMPACT_ATOMS: atom_id res chain seq x y z
N MET A 1 -21.18 -10.55 -10.96
CA MET A 1 -20.20 -11.42 -10.26
C MET A 1 -18.93 -10.59 -10.06
N SER A 2 -18.65 -10.13 -8.85
CA SER A 2 -17.37 -9.44 -8.57
C SER A 2 -16.28 -10.49 -8.48
N VAL A 3 -15.30 -10.41 -9.38
CA VAL A 3 -14.08 -11.20 -9.25
C VAL A 3 -13.34 -10.68 -8.03
N VAL A 4 -13.26 -11.48 -6.97
CA VAL A 4 -12.36 -11.19 -5.85
C VAL A 4 -10.94 -11.42 -6.37
N LEU A 5 -10.32 -10.36 -6.88
CA LEU A 5 -8.91 -10.42 -7.27
C LEU A 5 -8.08 -10.59 -6.00
N ALA A 6 -7.41 -11.73 -5.89
CA ALA A 6 -6.49 -12.02 -4.78
C ALA A 6 -5.39 -10.94 -4.69
N ASP A 7 -4.85 -10.73 -3.50
CA ASP A 7 -3.74 -9.79 -3.32
C ASP A 7 -2.50 -10.22 -4.12
N PHE A 8 -1.64 -9.24 -4.41
CA PHE A 8 -0.35 -9.55 -5.03
C PHE A 8 0.49 -10.38 -4.04
N PRO A 9 1.27 -11.36 -4.52
CA PRO A 9 2.12 -12.15 -3.65
C PRO A 9 3.22 -11.27 -3.04
N VAL A 10 3.57 -11.53 -1.79
CA VAL A 10 4.80 -11.01 -1.18
C VAL A 10 5.91 -11.99 -1.52
N LEU A 11 6.95 -11.51 -2.20
CA LEU A 11 8.10 -12.34 -2.57
C LEU A 11 9.08 -12.42 -1.40
N THR A 12 9.65 -13.60 -1.19
CA THR A 12 10.63 -13.86 -0.12
C THR A 12 11.88 -14.57 -0.70
N PRO A 13 13.10 -14.11 -0.39
CA PRO A 13 13.41 -12.96 0.46
C PRO A 13 12.95 -11.63 -0.17
N VAL A 14 12.52 -10.70 0.67
CA VAL A 14 12.15 -9.34 0.22
C VAL A 14 13.44 -8.62 -0.14
N THR A 15 13.51 -8.05 -1.35
CA THR A 15 14.68 -7.29 -1.80
C THR A 15 14.57 -5.80 -1.42
N ASP A 16 15.69 -5.07 -1.49
CA ASP A 16 15.68 -3.62 -1.30
C ASP A 16 14.79 -2.91 -2.33
N GLU A 17 14.74 -3.41 -3.56
CA GLU A 17 13.85 -2.90 -4.61
C GLU A 17 12.37 -3.12 -4.23
N ASP A 18 12.02 -4.30 -3.74
CA ASP A 18 10.66 -4.59 -3.26
C ASP A 18 10.26 -3.64 -2.13
N VAL A 19 11.17 -3.34 -1.20
CA VAL A 19 10.94 -2.37 -0.12
C VAL A 19 10.67 -0.97 -0.67
N LEU A 20 11.46 -0.51 -1.65
CA LEU A 20 11.28 0.81 -2.26
C LEU A 20 9.91 0.91 -2.96
N VAL A 21 9.54 -0.10 -3.74
CA VAL A 21 8.26 -0.14 -4.45
C VAL A 21 7.09 -0.27 -3.47
N ALA A 22 7.23 -1.08 -2.43
CA ALA A 22 6.22 -1.23 -1.38
C ALA A 22 6.00 0.07 -0.59
N ALA A 23 7.08 0.78 -0.24
CA ALA A 23 7.00 2.08 0.41
C ALA A 23 6.31 3.12 -0.49
N LEU A 24 6.61 3.13 -1.78
CA LEU A 24 5.92 3.98 -2.74
C LEU A 24 4.43 3.62 -2.82
N ALA A 25 4.10 2.33 -2.87
CA ALA A 25 2.71 1.87 -2.93
C ALA A 25 1.90 2.38 -1.71
N VAL A 26 2.45 2.28 -0.49
CA VAL A 26 1.78 2.79 0.71
C VAL A 26 1.59 4.32 0.69
N ARG A 27 2.56 5.08 0.17
CA ARG A 27 2.48 6.55 0.06
C ARG A 27 1.52 7.04 -1.02
N VAL A 28 1.44 6.34 -2.14
CA VAL A 28 0.60 6.72 -3.29
C VAL A 28 -0.85 6.31 -3.03
N HIS A 29 -1.04 5.07 -2.56
CA HIS A 29 -2.35 4.48 -2.35
C HIS A 29 -2.85 4.75 -0.93
N VAL A 30 -3.16 6.01 -0.64
CA VAL A 30 -3.73 6.48 0.63
C VAL A 30 -5.26 6.59 0.56
N PRO A 31 -5.98 6.52 1.69
CA PRO A 31 -7.42 6.78 1.71
C PRO A 31 -7.71 8.26 1.42
N GLU A 32 -8.78 8.51 0.68
CA GLU A 32 -9.37 9.83 0.45
C GLU A 32 -10.86 9.76 0.80
N HIS A 33 -11.43 10.87 1.26
CA HIS A 33 -12.84 10.93 1.67
C HIS A 33 -13.76 11.17 0.47
N TRP A 34 -14.71 10.27 0.25
CA TRP A 34 -15.68 10.32 -0.85
C TRP A 34 -17.10 10.08 -0.29
N PRO A 35 -18.18 10.51 -0.98
CA PRO A 35 -19.55 10.33 -0.50
C PRO A 35 -19.92 8.87 -0.16
N GLN A 36 -19.33 7.90 -0.88
CA GLN A 36 -19.55 6.47 -0.68
C GLN A 36 -18.65 5.81 0.37
N GLY A 37 -17.78 6.56 1.05
CA GLY A 37 -16.80 6.04 2.01
C GLY A 37 -15.34 6.23 1.58
N PRO A 38 -14.36 5.74 2.35
CA PRO A 38 -12.94 5.91 2.05
C PRO A 38 -12.55 5.13 0.80
N MET A 39 -12.03 5.85 -0.20
CA MET A 39 -11.56 5.29 -1.47
C MET A 39 -10.05 5.46 -1.58
N CYS A 40 -9.37 4.55 -2.28
CA CYS A 40 -7.97 4.75 -2.63
C CYS A 40 -7.85 5.91 -3.61
N ARG A 41 -7.08 6.95 -3.28
CA ARG A 41 -6.87 8.14 -4.12
C ARG A 41 -6.44 7.80 -5.55
N SER A 42 -5.56 6.81 -5.71
CA SER A 42 -5.01 6.44 -7.03
C SER A 42 -5.92 5.49 -7.81
N GLU A 43 -6.40 4.43 -7.16
CA GLU A 43 -7.14 3.34 -7.84
C GLU A 43 -8.64 3.61 -7.94
N ARG A 44 -9.19 4.53 -7.13
CA ARG A 44 -10.62 4.82 -7.04
C ARG A 44 -11.48 3.59 -6.76
N VAL A 45 -10.95 2.67 -5.96
CA VAL A 45 -11.65 1.51 -5.38
C VAL A 45 -11.73 1.67 -3.86
N PRO A 46 -12.60 0.93 -3.15
CA PRO A 46 -12.67 0.97 -1.70
C PRO A 46 -11.29 0.77 -1.06
N TYR A 47 -10.94 1.64 -0.12
CA TYR A 47 -9.68 1.55 0.61
C TYR A 47 -9.76 0.50 1.74
N PRO A 48 -8.71 -0.32 1.97
CA PRO A 48 -7.43 -0.37 1.25
C PRO A 48 -7.55 -1.09 -0.10
N CYS A 49 -6.89 -0.56 -1.15
CA CYS A 49 -6.78 -1.27 -2.43
C CYS A 49 -5.70 -2.36 -2.39
N ARG A 50 -5.62 -3.20 -3.43
CA ARG A 50 -4.64 -4.29 -3.53
C ARG A 50 -3.19 -3.82 -3.37
N LEU A 51 -2.81 -2.69 -3.98
CA LEU A 51 -1.45 -2.15 -3.90
C LEU A 51 -1.13 -1.61 -2.49
N ALA A 52 -2.10 -0.98 -1.83
CA ALA A 52 -1.93 -0.56 -0.44
C ALA A 52 -1.75 -1.77 0.51
N ARG A 53 -2.52 -2.84 0.30
CA ARG A 53 -2.39 -4.08 1.10
C ARG A 53 -1.07 -4.79 0.84
N TRP A 54 -0.69 -4.94 -0.43
CA TRP A 54 0.59 -5.54 -0.82
C TRP A 54 1.77 -4.75 -0.25
N GLY A 55 1.78 -3.41 -0.39
CA GLY A 55 2.86 -2.59 0.12
C GLY A 55 3.06 -2.76 1.63
N ARG A 56 1.98 -2.74 2.42
CA ARG A 56 2.06 -3.00 3.87
C ARG A 56 2.56 -4.40 4.18
N ALA A 57 2.08 -5.42 3.47
CA ALA A 57 2.50 -6.81 3.68
C ALA A 57 3.98 -7.04 3.34
N THR A 58 4.49 -6.45 2.25
CA THR A 58 5.90 -6.53 1.86
C THR A 58 6.82 -5.82 2.85
N LEU A 59 6.43 -4.63 3.33
CA LEU A 59 7.21 -3.90 4.34
C LEU A 59 7.24 -4.64 5.69
N ALA A 60 6.10 -5.20 6.11
CA ALA A 60 6.04 -6.04 7.30
C ALA A 60 6.93 -7.29 7.17
N ALA A 61 6.96 -7.94 6.01
CA ALA A 61 7.84 -9.08 5.74
C ALA A 61 9.33 -8.71 5.71
N ALA A 62 9.66 -7.45 5.40
CA ALA A 62 11.01 -6.89 5.52
C ALA A 62 11.36 -6.42 6.95
N GLY A 63 10.45 -6.54 7.92
CA GLY A 63 10.65 -6.05 9.30
C GLY A 63 10.51 -4.54 9.45
N LEU A 64 9.86 -3.85 8.50
CA LEU A 64 9.61 -2.40 8.51
C LEU A 64 8.12 -2.14 8.82
N PRO A 65 7.75 -1.79 10.06
CA PRO A 65 6.36 -1.60 10.45
C PRO A 65 5.76 -0.28 9.93
N ASP A 66 4.43 -0.22 9.87
CA ASP A 66 3.65 0.85 9.23
C ASP A 66 3.98 2.27 9.75
N GLU A 67 4.37 2.43 11.01
CA GLU A 67 4.75 3.72 11.60
C GLU A 67 5.99 4.36 10.96
N ALA A 68 6.90 3.57 10.37
CA ALA A 68 8.10 4.07 9.73
C ALA A 68 7.83 4.68 8.33
N VAL A 69 6.74 4.29 7.69
CA VAL A 69 6.44 4.63 6.28
C VAL A 69 5.73 5.98 6.16
N ALA A 70 4.98 6.37 7.19
CA ALA A 70 4.29 7.66 7.28
C ALA A 70 5.25 8.85 7.51
N ALA A 71 6.47 8.60 7.98
CA ALA A 71 7.46 9.63 8.32
C ALA A 71 8.28 10.17 7.12
N GLY A 72 7.84 9.92 5.88
CA GLY A 72 8.40 10.58 4.71
C GLY A 72 7.94 12.03 4.66
N THR A 73 8.69 12.93 5.28
CA THR A 73 8.50 14.37 5.26
C THR A 73 8.13 14.87 3.87
N ALA A 74 6.91 15.40 3.72
CA ALA A 74 6.62 16.43 2.75
C ALA A 74 7.52 17.63 3.09
N ALA A 75 8.74 17.63 2.56
CA ALA A 75 9.52 18.84 2.46
C ALA A 75 8.88 19.69 1.35
N SER A 76 8.46 20.87 1.77
CA SER A 76 7.88 22.00 1.03
C SER A 76 8.41 22.19 -0.39
#